data_AF-A0A6M8HWM3-F1
#
_entry.id   AF-A0A6M8HWM3-F1
#
_cell.length_a   1.000
_cell.length_b   1.000
_cell.length_c   1.000
_cell.angle_alpha   90.00
_cell.angle_beta   90.00
_cell.angle_gamma   90.00
#
_symmetry.space_group_name_H-M   'P 1'
#
loop_
_entity.id
_entity.type
_entity.pdbx_description
1 polymer ?
#
loop_
_entity_poly.entity_id
_entity_poly.type
_entity_poly.pdbx_seq_one_letter_code
_entity_poly.pdbx_strand_id
1 'polypeptide(L)' 'MTDINMPDFNGFDVAERARERHPGLPIVFVTALADQVYAPVNEEPFHCFPKPFALQTLVTTVDEMLAGR' A
#
# COMPACT_ATOMS: atom_id res chain seq x y z
N MET A 1 6.08 2.21 -1.62
CA MET A 1 4.91 3.01 -1.24
C MET A 1 4.37 3.69 -2.50
N THR A 2 3.08 3.58 -2.79
CA THR A 2 2.44 4.23 -3.94
C THR A 2 1.12 4.90 -3.53
N ASP A 3 0.77 6.02 -4.17
CA ASP A 3 -0.55 6.64 -4.02
C ASP A 3 -1.57 5.86 -4.85
N ILE A 4 -2.81 5.71 -4.36
CA ILE A 4 -3.90 5.07 -5.09
C ILE A 4 -4.45 6.00 -6.18
N ASN A 5 -4.64 7.28 -5.85
CA ASN A 5 -5.29 8.24 -6.74
C ASN A 5 -4.26 9.13 -7.45
N MET A 6 -3.54 8.57 -8.43
CA MET A 6 -2.69 9.37 -9.32
C MET A 6 -3.48 9.83 -10.57
N PRO A 7 -3.19 11.01 -11.15
CA PRO A 7 -3.96 11.56 -12.27
C PRO A 7 -4.01 10.66 -13.51
N ASP A 8 -2.91 9.95 -13.79
CA ASP A 8 -2.73 9.17 -15.02
C ASP A 8 -2.72 7.65 -14.78
N PHE A 9 -2.53 7.20 -13.53
CA PHE A 9 -2.33 5.79 -13.20
C PHE A 9 -3.01 5.42 -11.88
N ASN A 10 -3.46 4.18 -11.78
CA ASN A 10 -3.96 3.62 -10.53
C ASN A 10 -2.79 3.02 -9.73
N GLY A 11 -2.69 3.35 -8.44
CA GLY A 11 -1.69 2.76 -7.54
C GLY A 11 -1.75 1.22 -7.49
N PHE A 12 -2.93 0.64 -7.69
CA PHE A 12 -3.10 -0.82 -7.74
C PHE A 12 -2.37 -1.45 -8.93
N ASP A 13 -2.41 -0.85 -10.11
CA ASP A 13 -1.71 -1.36 -11.31
C ASP A 13 -0.18 -1.32 -11.13
N VAL A 14 0.32 -0.29 -10.42
CA VAL A 14 1.73 -0.19 -10.07
C VAL A 14 2.14 -1.29 -9.10
N ALA A 15 1.31 -1.57 -8.10
CA ALA A 15 1.55 -2.62 -7.13
C ALA A 15 1.54 -4.01 -7.76
N GLU A 16 0.59 -4.29 -8.67
CA GLU A 16 0.52 -5.54 -9.40
C GLU A 16 1.80 -5.79 -10.20
N ARG A 17 2.21 -4.82 -11.03
CA ARG A 17 3.45 -4.91 -11.83
C ARG A 17 4.71 -5.03 -10.96
N ALA A 18 4.73 -4.39 -9.79
CA ALA A 18 5.84 -4.51 -8.86
C ALA A 18 5.92 -5.93 -8.27
N ARG A 19 4.77 -6.55 -7.96
CA ARG A 19 4.69 -7.90 -7.41
C ARG A 19 4.98 -8.99 -8.44
N GLU A 20 4.60 -8.80 -9.71
CA GLU A 20 5.02 -9.67 -10.81
C GLU A 20 6.54 -9.80 -10.90
N ARG A 21 7.26 -8.70 -10.65
CA ARG A 21 8.73 -8.66 -10.68
C ARG A 21 9.35 -9.11 -9.36
N HIS A 22 8.66 -8.84 -8.25
CA HIS A 22 9.13 -9.12 -6.90
C HIS A 22 7.98 -9.67 -6.03
N PRO A 23 7.71 -10.98 -6.08
CA PRO A 23 6.55 -11.58 -5.39
C PRO A 23 6.50 -11.36 -3.87
N GLY A 24 7.66 -11.19 -3.22
CA GLY A 24 7.76 -10.92 -1.77
C GLY A 24 8.06 -9.45 -1.43
N LEU A 25 7.67 -8.51 -2.29
CA LEU A 25 7.83 -7.08 -2.03
C LEU A 25 6.68 -6.58 -1.14
N PRO A 26 6.95 -6.09 0.08
CA PRO A 26 5.94 -5.45 0.91
C PRO A 26 5.43 -4.16 0.25
N ILE A 27 4.10 -3.99 0.15
CA ILE A 27 3.47 -2.84 -0.48
C ILE A 27 2.57 -2.09 0.51
N VAL A 28 2.79 -0.78 0.58
CA VAL A 28 1.97 0.16 1.34
C VAL A 28 1.31 1.14 0.37
N PHE A 29 -0.01 1.27 0.50
CA PHE A 29 -0.83 2.24 -0.22
C PHE A 29 -1.12 3.46 0.63
N VAL A 30 -1.23 4.60 -0.04
CA VAL A 30 -1.66 5.85 0.59
C VAL A 30 -2.80 6.42 -0.24
N THR A 31 -3.88 6.88 0.41
CA THR A 31 -5.06 7.44 -0.29
C THR A 31 -5.61 8.66 0.41
N ALA A 32 -6.20 9.59 -0.34
CA ALA A 32 -6.99 10.69 0.22
C ALA A 32 -8.45 10.28 0.52
N LEU A 33 -8.92 9.16 -0.01
CA LEU A 33 -10.29 8.68 0.15
C LEU A 33 -10.28 7.37 0.96
N ALA A 34 -10.59 7.49 2.25
CA ALA A 34 -10.61 6.36 3.19
C ALA A 34 -11.65 5.28 2.80
N ASP A 35 -12.69 5.66 2.06
CA ASP A 35 -13.83 4.80 1.75
C ASP A 35 -13.52 3.80 0.60
N GLN A 36 -12.45 4.03 -0.16
CA GLN A 36 -12.00 3.14 -1.24
C GLN A 36 -11.05 2.02 -0.76
N VAL A 37 -10.71 2.01 0.53
CA VAL A 37 -9.77 1.04 1.13
C VAL A 37 -10.39 -0.37 1.26
N TYR A 38 -11.69 -0.51 1.02
CA TYR A 38 -12.44 -1.77 1.14
C TYR A 38 -12.54 -2.60 -0.15
N ALA A 39 -11.84 -2.24 -1.23
CA ALA A 39 -11.81 -3.10 -2.41
C ALA A 39 -11.12 -4.44 -2.06
N PRO A 40 -11.64 -5.57 -2.56
CA PRO A 40 -11.33 -6.90 -2.04
C PRO A 40 -9.95 -7.34 -2.53
N VAL A 41 -8.89 -6.87 -1.87
CA VAL A 41 -7.57 -7.44 -2.08
C VAL A 41 -7.46 -8.69 -1.22
N ASN A 42 -8.19 -9.72 -1.65
CA ASN A 42 -8.45 -10.97 -0.95
C ASN A 42 -7.23 -11.90 -0.81
N GLU A 43 -6.02 -11.47 -1.16
CA GLU A 43 -4.90 -12.41 -1.29
C GLU A 43 -3.61 -12.06 -0.54
N GLU A 44 -3.47 -10.89 0.08
CA GLU A 44 -2.32 -10.59 0.95
C GLU A 44 -2.57 -9.27 1.72
N PRO A 45 -1.99 -9.06 2.92
CA PRO A 45 -2.25 -7.88 3.72
C PRO A 45 -1.63 -6.64 3.06
N PHE A 46 -2.38 -5.95 2.22
CA PHE A 46 -2.01 -4.61 1.80
C PHE A 46 -2.26 -3.65 2.95
N HIS A 47 -1.20 -2.95 3.37
CA HIS A 47 -1.33 -1.88 4.35
C HIS A 47 -1.76 -0.61 3.62
N CYS A 48 -2.84 0.02 4.06
CA CYS A 48 -3.36 1.23 3.46
C CYS A 48 -3.48 2.35 4.49
N PHE A 49 -2.99 3.55 4.13
CA PHE A 49 -2.98 4.72 4.98
C PHE A 49 -3.85 5.83 4.37
N PRO A 50 -4.98 6.19 5.01
CA PRO A 50 -5.74 7.36 4.62
C PRO A 50 -4.98 8.63 5.02
N LYS A 51 -4.98 9.65 4.16
CA LYS A 51 -4.45 10.98 4.49
C LYS A 51 -5.50 11.78 5.27
N PRO A 52 -5.11 12.53 6.32
CA PRO A 52 -3.76 12.57 6.91
C PRO A 52 -3.49 11.34 7.79
N PHE A 53 -2.24 10.88 7.82
CA PHE A 53 -1.75 9.83 8.71
C PHE A 53 -0.55 10.31 9.51
N ALA A 54 -0.32 9.69 10.67
CA ALA A 54 0.86 9.97 11.48
C ALA A 54 2.10 9.28 10.88
N LEU A 55 3.20 10.03 10.73
CA LEU A 55 4.47 9.47 10.23
C LEU A 55 4.99 8.33 11.09
N GLN A 56 4.80 8.41 12.41
CA GLN A 56 5.24 7.37 13.34
C GLN A 56 4.57 6.03 13.03
N THR A 57 3.26 6.05 12.72
CA THR A 57 2.51 4.85 12.35
C THR A 57 3.02 4.25 11.04
N LEU A 58 3.34 5.10 10.05
CA LEU A 58 3.93 4.63 8.79
C LEU A 58 5.29 3.95 9.03
N VAL A 59 6.16 4.55 9.84
CA VAL A 59 7.49 3.99 10.16
C VAL A 59 7.35 2.64 10.86
N THR A 60 6.52 2.55 11.90
CA THR A 60 6.29 1.28 12.61
C THR A 60 5.81 0.19 11.67
N THR A 61 4.85 0.47 10.78
CA THR A 61 4.35 -0.52 9.83
C THR A 61 5.43 -0.94 8.83
N VAL A 62 6.25 -0.02 8.33
CA VAL A 62 7.37 -0.39 7.43
C VAL A 62 8.39 -1.26 8.16
N ASP A 63 8.73 -0.94 9.41
CA ASP A 63 9.66 -1.72 10.22
C ASP A 63 9.12 -3.15 10.46
N GLU A 64 7.84 -3.29 10.80
CA GLU A 64 7.16 -4.58 10.95
C GLU A 64 7.18 -5.40 9.65
N MET A 65 6.88 -4.78 8.52
CA MET A 65 6.87 -5.43 7.20
C MET A 65 8.28 -5.89 6.77
N LEU A 66 9.32 -5.17 7.15
CA LEU A 66 10.71 -5.54 6.85
C LEU A 66 11.25 -6.59 7.83
N ALA A 67 10.81 -6.57 9.10
CA ALA A 67 11.23 -7.52 10.12
C ALA A 67 10.58 -8.91 9.97
N GLY A 68 9.41 -9.00 9.34
CA GLY A 68 8.70 -10.27 9.06
C GLY A 68 9.18 -11.04 7.83
N ARG A 69 10.41 -10.78 7.36
CA ARG A 69 11.05 -11.46 6.21
C ARG A 69 11.92 -12.64 6.63
#